data_AF-A0A0E2H1D4-F1
#
_entry.id   AF-A0A0E2H1D4-F1
#
_cell.length_a   1.000
_cell.length_b   1.000
_cell.length_c   1.000
_cell.angle_alpha   90.00
_cell.angle_beta   90.00
_cell.angle_gamma   90.00
#
_symmetry.space_group_name_H-M   'P 1'
#
loop_
_entity.id
_entity.type
_entity.pdbx_description
1 polymer ?
#
loop_
_entity_poly.entity_id
_entity_poly.type
_entity_poly.pdbx_seq_one_letter_code
_entity_poly.pdbx_strand_id
1 'polypeptide(L)'
;MSRDELAVMDGNKCILQLRGVRPFYSDKFDITKHKRYKQLSDYDKKNEFHVEEYMKHQMEVRLSPEEAFDLYVYEGSELEKQSNSKNEGIEHVT
;
A
#
# COMPACT_ATOMS: atom_id res chain seq x y z
N MET A 1 -18.17 25.57 17.58
CA MET A 1 -17.17 24.67 17.01
C MET A 1 -15.80 25.30 17.16
N SER A 2 -15.29 25.23 18.39
CA SER A 2 -13.88 25.47 18.69
C SER A 2 -13.04 24.26 18.26
N ARG A 3 -11.71 24.43 18.21
CA ARG A 3 -10.79 23.30 17.92
C ARG A 3 -10.88 22.20 18.97
N ASP A 4 -11.12 22.55 20.23
CA ASP A 4 -11.24 21.59 21.32
C ASP A 4 -12.54 20.76 21.20
N GLU A 5 -13.63 21.39 20.76
CA GLU A 5 -14.90 20.69 20.48
C GLU A 5 -14.75 19.68 19.32
N LEU A 6 -13.89 19.93 18.34
CA LEU A 6 -13.58 19.00 17.25
C LEU A 6 -12.76 17.79 17.72
N ALA A 7 -11.81 18.00 18.63
CA ALA A 7 -10.96 16.92 19.16
C ALA A 7 -11.71 15.95 20.08
N VAL A 8 -12.80 16.42 20.71
CA VAL A 8 -13.65 15.62 21.63
C VAL A 8 -14.86 15.01 20.90
N MET A 9 -14.98 15.19 19.58
CA MET A 9 -16.09 14.61 18.82
C MET A 9 -16.13 13.10 18.92
N ASP A 10 -17.35 12.56 19.04
CA ASP A 10 -17.57 11.11 19.01
C ASP A 10 -17.06 10.51 17.69
N GLY A 11 -16.26 9.45 17.84
CA GLY A 11 -15.63 8.70 16.77
C GLY A 11 -16.62 8.07 15.80
N ASN A 12 -17.94 8.10 16.07
CA ASN A 12 -19.01 7.65 15.17
C ASN A 12 -19.76 8.78 14.42
N LYS A 13 -19.47 10.06 14.69
CA LYS A 13 -20.12 11.20 14.03
C LYS A 13 -19.20 11.90 13.04
N CYS A 14 -19.78 12.65 12.11
CA CYS A 14 -19.08 13.52 11.17
C CYS A 14 -19.81 14.86 11.03
N ILE A 15 -19.08 15.88 10.57
CA ILE A 15 -19.67 17.17 10.20
C ILE A 15 -19.96 17.13 8.70
N LEU A 16 -21.23 17.23 8.32
CA LEU A 16 -21.66 17.22 6.94
C LEU A 16 -21.99 18.65 6.49
N GLN A 17 -21.39 19.08 5.39
CA GLN A 17 -21.66 20.37 4.76
C GLN A 17 -22.30 20.17 3.39
N LEU A 18 -23.56 20.58 3.27
CA LEU A 18 -24.31 20.59 2.02
C LEU A 18 -24.46 22.03 1.53
N ARG A 19 -24.57 22.24 0.21
CA ARG A 19 -24.79 23.57 -0.34
C ARG A 19 -26.14 24.11 0.13
N GLY A 20 -26.15 25.36 0.59
CA GLY A 20 -27.36 26.05 1.05
C GLY A 20 -27.80 25.73 2.48
N VAL A 21 -27.10 24.85 3.20
CA VAL A 21 -27.42 24.50 4.60
C VAL A 21 -26.19 24.71 5.48
N ARG A 22 -26.41 25.12 6.73
CA ARG A 22 -25.34 25.23 7.72
C ARG A 22 -24.78 23.83 8.03
N PRO A 23 -23.46 23.67 8.18
CA PRO A 23 -22.87 22.38 8.57
C PRO A 23 -23.54 21.83 9.83
N PHE A 24 -23.82 20.53 9.82
CA PHE A 24 -24.51 19.84 10.91
C PHE A 24 -23.86 18.50 11.21
N TYR A 25 -24.18 17.93 12.36
CA TYR A 25 -23.73 16.59 12.74
C TYR A 25 -24.55 15.52 12.03
N SER A 26 -23.84 14.60 11.39
CA SER A 26 -24.41 13.38 10.84
C SER A 26 -23.72 12.17 11.46
N ASP A 27 -24.43 11.06 11.54
CA ASP A 27 -23.82 9.79 11.90
C ASP A 27 -23.04 9.25 10.69
N LYS A 28 -21.92 8.57 10.97
CA LYS A 28 -21.16 7.89 9.92
C LYS A 28 -21.94 6.71 9.35
N PHE A 29 -21.64 6.39 8.11
CA PHE A 29 -22.17 5.20 7.48
C PHE A 29 -21.66 3.95 8.20
N ASP A 30 -22.57 3.05 8.54
CA ASP A 30 -22.26 1.77 9.16
C ASP A 30 -21.63 0.83 8.12
N ILE A 31 -20.32 0.65 8.21
CA ILE A 31 -19.53 -0.14 7.27
C ILE A 31 -19.96 -1.60 7.20
N THR A 32 -20.59 -2.14 8.27
CA THR A 32 -21.08 -3.52 8.31
C THR A 32 -22.17 -3.79 7.27
N LYS A 33 -22.88 -2.73 6.85
CA LYS A 33 -23.96 -2.79 5.85
C LYS A 33 -23.45 -2.76 4.42
N HIS A 34 -22.17 -2.47 4.20
CA HIS A 34 -21.61 -2.40 2.86
C HIS A 34 -21.49 -3.80 2.24
N LYS A 35 -21.83 -3.95 0.95
CA LYS A 35 -21.83 -5.25 0.25
C LYS A 35 -20.48 -5.98 0.31
N ARG A 36 -19.38 -5.21 0.35
CA ARG A 36 -18.00 -5.73 0.40
C ARG A 36 -17.39 -5.77 1.79
N TYR A 37 -18.18 -5.57 2.86
CA TYR A 37 -17.65 -5.57 4.23
C TYR A 37 -16.92 -6.88 4.57
N LYS A 38 -17.34 -8.00 3.97
CA LYS A 38 -16.71 -9.33 4.12
C LYS A 38 -15.25 -9.41 3.67
N GLN A 39 -14.76 -8.42 2.93
CA GLN A 39 -13.38 -8.35 2.43
C GLN A 39 -12.45 -7.56 3.36
N LEU A 40 -12.98 -6.93 4.41
CA LEU A 40 -12.17 -6.19 5.37
C LEU A 40 -11.57 -7.14 6.42
N SER A 41 -10.44 -6.73 6.99
CA SER A 41 -9.82 -7.33 8.17
C SER A 41 -10.76 -7.31 9.39
N ASP A 42 -11.62 -6.30 9.48
CA ASP A 42 -12.62 -6.17 10.56
C ASP A 42 -13.64 -7.31 10.57
N TYR A 43 -13.91 -7.92 9.40
CA TYR A 43 -14.84 -9.03 9.27
C TYR A 43 -14.16 -10.39 9.54
N ASP A 44 -12.96 -10.60 8.99
CA ASP A 44 -12.14 -11.80 9.23
C ASP A 44 -10.66 -11.40 9.21
N LYS A 45 -9.91 -11.84 10.23
CA LYS A 45 -8.46 -11.59 10.35
C LYS A 45 -7.66 -12.15 9.18
N LYS A 46 -8.19 -13.15 8.46
CA LYS A 46 -7.55 -13.68 7.26
C LYS A 46 -7.45 -12.69 6.11
N ASN A 47 -8.28 -11.63 6.12
CA ASN A 47 -8.24 -10.57 5.13
C ASN A 47 -7.23 -9.46 5.50
N GLU A 48 -6.47 -9.62 6.58
CA GLU A 48 -5.47 -8.65 6.99
C GLU A 48 -4.37 -8.53 5.94
N PHE A 49 -4.08 -7.28 5.56
CA PHE A 49 -3.09 -7.00 4.53
C PHE A 49 -1.71 -6.85 5.17
N HIS A 50 -0.87 -7.87 4.99
CA HIS A 50 0.52 -7.86 5.47
C HIS A 50 1.43 -7.18 4.44
N VAL A 51 1.74 -5.91 4.70
CA VAL A 51 2.58 -5.07 3.81
C VAL A 51 3.96 -5.68 3.59
N GLU A 52 4.56 -6.27 4.62
CA GLU A 52 5.91 -6.86 4.56
C GLU A 52 6.00 -8.02 3.58
N GLU A 53 4.99 -8.88 3.54
CA GLU A 53 4.90 -10.00 2.60
C GLU A 53 4.68 -9.50 1.18
N TYR A 54 3.84 -8.47 1.01
CA TYR A 54 3.58 -7.86 -0.29
C TYR A 54 4.85 -7.23 -0.90
N MET A 55 5.64 -6.51 -0.11
CA MET A 55 6.86 -5.85 -0.60
C MET A 55 7.96 -6.85 -1.01
N LYS A 56 8.03 -8.03 -0.36
CA LYS A 56 8.97 -9.10 -0.75
C LYS A 56 8.72 -9.62 -2.17
N HIS A 57 7.48 -9.60 -2.64
CA HIS A 57 7.10 -10.10 -3.96
C HIS A 57 7.28 -9.08 -5.09
N GLN A 58 7.61 -7.81 -4.80
CA GLN A 58 7.73 -6.75 -5.81
C GLN A 58 9.12 -6.62 -6.47
N MET A 59 10.07 -7.52 -6.18
CA MET A 59 11.38 -7.54 -6.86
C MET A 59 11.57 -8.76 -7.77
N GLU A 60 10.50 -9.37 -8.27
CA GLU A 60 10.61 -10.29 -9.41
C GLU A 60 10.62 -9.47 -10.71
N VAL A 61 11.81 -8.96 -11.09
CA VAL A 61 11.98 -8.44 -12.45
C VAL A 61 11.87 -9.65 -13.37
N ARG A 62 10.79 -9.72 -14.15
CA ARG A 62 10.63 -10.73 -15.21
C ARG A 62 11.55 -10.40 -16.38
N LEU A 63 12.84 -10.57 -16.18
CA LEU A 63 13.83 -10.48 -17.24
C LEU A 63 13.85 -11.81 -17.97
N SER A 64 13.63 -11.76 -19.28
CA SER A 64 14.00 -12.88 -20.12
C SER A 64 15.53 -13.02 -20.10
N PRO A 65 16.11 -14.23 -20.09
CA PRO A 65 17.57 -14.43 -19.99
C PRO A 65 18.40 -13.73 -21.07
N GLU A 66 17.78 -13.35 -22.19
CA GLU A 66 18.43 -12.73 -23.36
C GLU A 66 18.33 -11.20 -23.34
N GLU A 67 17.54 -10.62 -22.44
CA GLU A 67 17.26 -9.18 -22.43
C GLU A 67 18.27 -8.46 -21.54
N ALA A 68 19.19 -7.74 -22.18
CA ALA A 68 20.17 -6.91 -21.49
C ALA A 68 19.46 -5.76 -20.76
N PHE A 69 19.76 -5.57 -19.48
CA PHE A 69 19.24 -4.48 -18.66
C PHE A 69 20.37 -3.77 -17.92
N ASP A 70 20.25 -2.46 -17.79
CA ASP A 70 21.18 -1.64 -17.02
C ASP A 70 20.73 -1.62 -15.55
N LEU A 71 21.54 -2.21 -14.65
CA LEU A 71 21.30 -2.14 -13.21
C LEU A 71 21.90 -0.84 -12.64
N TYR A 72 21.05 0.04 -12.13
CA TYR A 72 21.49 1.23 -11.38
C TYR A 72 21.33 0.99 -9.89
N VAL A 73 22.43 0.82 -9.17
CA VAL A 73 22.45 0.80 -7.71
C VAL A 73 22.61 2.23 -7.22
N TYR A 74 21.69 2.72 -6.40
CA TYR A 74 21.75 4.05 -5.80
C TYR A 74 22.00 3.91 -4.30
N GLU A 75 23.26 3.93 -3.90
CA GLU A 75 23.61 4.43 -2.57
C GLU A 75 23.60 5.95 -2.65
N GLY A 76 23.18 6.64 -1.60
CA GLY A 76 22.89 8.09 -1.60
C GLY A 76 24.05 9.04 -1.95
N SER A 77 25.14 8.54 -2.54
CA SER A 77 26.21 9.29 -3.15
C SER A 77 26.95 8.42 -4.19
N GLU A 78 26.87 8.86 -5.45
CA GLU A 78 27.69 8.48 -6.63
C GLU A 78 27.23 7.28 -7.48
N LEU A 79 27.08 7.55 -8.79
CA LEU A 79 26.64 6.63 -9.85
C LEU A 79 27.86 5.93 -10.47
N GLU A 80 28.10 4.67 -10.13
CA GLU A 80 29.04 3.81 -10.86
C GLU A 80 28.28 2.81 -11.76
N LYS A 81 28.65 2.77 -13.04
CA LYS A 81 28.09 1.83 -14.02
C LYS A 81 28.93 0.55 -14.03
N GLN A 82 28.34 -0.59 -13.70
CA GLN A 82 28.96 -1.90 -13.89
C GLN A 82 28.21 -2.68 -14.98
N SER A 83 28.97 -3.29 -15.90
CA SER A 83 28.43 -4.16 -16.96
C SER A 83 28.92 -5.59 -16.72
N ASN A 84 28.03 -6.57 -16.69
CA ASN A 84 28.39 -7.97 -16.45
C ASN A 84 28.81 -8.63 -17.77
N SER A 85 30.11 -8.94 -17.90
CA SER A 85 30.60 -9.88 -18.90
C SER A 85 30.70 -11.28 -18.30
N LYS A 86 29.96 -12.22 -18.91
CA LYS A 86 30.09 -13.69 -18.84
C LYS A 86 29.65 -14.39 -17.55
N ASN A 87 28.47 -15.00 -17.60
CA ASN A 87 28.16 -16.18 -16.80
C ASN A 87 28.61 -17.42 -17.59
N GLU A 88 29.86 -17.84 -17.39
CA GLU A 88 30.26 -19.21 -17.74
C GLU A 88 29.80 -20.15 -16.63
N GLY A 89 28.90 -21.06 -16.99
CA GLY A 89 28.69 -22.38 -16.40
C GLY A 89 28.51 -22.49 -14.88
N ILE A 90 27.25 -22.60 -14.44
CA ILE A 90 26.97 -23.47 -13.29
C ILE A 90 25.91 -24.47 -13.75
N GLU A 91 26.40 -25.67 -14.04
CA GLU A 91 25.62 -26.87 -14.31
C GLU A 91 24.74 -27.21 -13.12
N HIS A 92 23.52 -27.65 -13.42
CA HIS A 92 22.67 -28.35 -12.46
C HIS A 92 23.34 -29.66 -12.01
N VAL A 93 23.49 -29.89 -10.71
CA VAL A 93 23.46 -31.23 -10.12
C VAL A 93 22.75 -31.16 -8.76
N THR A 94 21.88 -32.14 -8.54
CA THR A 94 21.08 -32.52 -7.34
C THR A 94 21.65 -32.17 -5.98
#